data_AF-N9HKP8-F1
#
_entry.id   AF-N9HKP8-F1
#
_cell.length_a   1.000
_cell.length_b   1.000
_cell.length_c   1.000
_cell.angle_alpha   90.00
_cell.angle_beta   90.00
_cell.angle_gamma   90.00
#
_symmetry.space_group_name_H-M   'P 1'
#
loop_
_entity.id
_entity.type
_entity.pdbx_description
1 polymer ?
#
loop_
_entity_poly.entity_id
_entity_poly.type
_entity_poly.pdbx_seq_one_letter_code
_entity_poly.pdbx_strand_id
1 'polypeptide(L)'
;MNHAESAYGLWTLVIINSAVFIMFAFSFFRPSTARDWRTFGVFSAFIIALFVEMYGFPLTIYLLSGWLQTRFPQLDLLSHNAGHLWSTLLGEKGDPHFGILHIASYVFLGYGFYLLSTSWHVLYNEQRQHSLAITGPYARIRHP
;
A
#
# COMPACT_ATOMS: atom_id res chain seq x y z
N MET A 1 -20.91 12.61 -22.84
CA MET A 1 -19.49 12.72 -22.49
C MET A 1 -19.33 12.07 -21.12
N ASN A 2 -18.85 10.82 -21.06
CA ASN A 2 -18.54 10.22 -19.77
C ASN A 2 -17.28 10.92 -19.27
N HIS A 3 -17.39 11.70 -18.20
CA HIS A 3 -16.23 12.09 -17.42
C HIS A 3 -15.65 10.79 -16.85
N ALA A 4 -14.71 10.18 -17.55
CA ALA A 4 -13.79 9.24 -16.92
C ALA A 4 -13.05 10.10 -15.90
N GLU A 5 -13.47 10.05 -14.63
CA GLU A 5 -12.80 10.78 -13.56
C GLU A 5 -11.32 10.43 -13.59
N SER A 6 -10.47 11.47 -13.57
CA SER A 6 -9.03 11.29 -13.48
C SER A 6 -8.74 10.59 -12.14
N ALA A 7 -8.27 9.34 -12.20
CA ALA A 7 -7.94 8.57 -11.00
C ALA A 7 -6.68 9.09 -10.31
N TYR A 8 -5.85 9.80 -11.06
CA TYR A 8 -4.61 10.44 -10.60
C TYR A 8 -4.69 11.97 -10.78
N GLY A 9 -3.73 12.70 -10.23
CA GLY A 9 -3.69 14.17 -10.23
C GLY A 9 -4.53 14.82 -9.15
N LEU A 10 -5.05 14.04 -8.19
CA LEU A 10 -5.89 14.48 -7.08
C LEU A 10 -5.04 15.07 -5.93
N TRP A 11 -4.26 16.11 -6.24
CA TRP A 11 -3.29 16.73 -5.31
C TRP A 11 -3.92 17.28 -4.04
N THR A 12 -5.16 17.75 -4.10
CA THR A 12 -5.91 18.16 -2.90
C THR A 12 -6.07 16.99 -1.92
N LEU A 13 -6.37 15.78 -2.42
CA LEU A 13 -6.43 14.58 -1.56
C LEU A 13 -5.05 14.22 -1.02
N VAL A 14 -4.00 14.33 -1.82
CA VAL A 14 -2.62 14.09 -1.36
C VAL A 14 -2.29 14.99 -0.17
N ILE A 15 -2.53 16.29 -0.31
CA ILE A 15 -2.21 17.30 0.71
C ILE A 15 -3.03 17.05 1.97
N ILE A 16 -4.35 16.91 1.85
CA ILE A 16 -5.25 16.75 3.00
C ILE A 16 -4.92 15.46 3.75
N ASN A 17 -4.84 14.32 3.05
CA ASN A 17 -4.56 13.04 3.70
C ASN A 17 -3.17 13.04 4.35
N SER A 18 -2.14 13.54 3.66
CA SER A 18 -0.79 13.63 4.24
C SER A 18 -0.80 14.50 5.49
N ALA A 19 -1.44 15.67 5.45
CA ALA A 19 -1.51 16.57 6.59
C ALA A 19 -2.22 15.92 7.78
N VAL A 20 -3.37 15.27 7.56
CA VAL A 20 -4.13 14.58 8.62
C VAL A 20 -3.28 13.51 9.29
N PHE A 21 -2.63 12.63 8.51
CA PHE A 21 -1.81 11.54 9.07
C PHE A 21 -0.54 12.05 9.75
N ILE A 22 0.13 13.06 9.19
CA ILE A 22 1.33 13.65 9.79
C ILE A 22 0.97 14.37 11.09
N MET A 23 -0.09 15.18 11.12
CA MET A 23 -0.55 15.86 12.34
C MET A 23 -0.99 14.87 13.41
N PHE A 24 -1.69 13.81 13.02
CA PHE A 24 -2.07 12.73 13.93
C PHE A 24 -0.83 12.09 14.55
N ALA A 25 0.14 11.64 13.73
CA ALA A 25 1.39 11.07 14.21
C ALA A 25 2.19 12.04 15.09
N PHE A 26 2.23 13.32 14.72
CA PHE A 26 2.90 14.37 15.50
C PHE A 26 2.34 14.47 16.92
N SER A 27 1.03 14.33 17.08
CA SER A 27 0.35 14.43 18.39
C SER A 27 0.81 13.37 19.41
N PHE A 28 1.19 12.17 18.92
CA PHE A 28 1.71 11.07 19.74
C PHE A 28 3.24 11.07 19.85
N PHE A 29 3.95 11.33 18.75
CA PHE A 29 5.41 11.17 18.71
C PHE A 29 6.16 12.31 19.41
N ARG A 30 5.64 13.55 19.34
CA ARG A 30 6.16 14.75 20.04
C ARG A 30 7.70 14.87 20.01
N PRO A 31 8.31 15.09 18.83
CA PRO A 31 9.76 15.09 18.68
C PRO A 31 10.43 16.20 19.51
N SER A 32 11.43 15.84 20.32
CA SER A 32 12.10 16.77 21.25
C SER A 32 13.60 16.95 20.96
N THR A 33 14.24 15.94 20.38
CA THR A 33 15.64 15.96 20.00
C THR A 33 15.82 16.09 18.48
N ALA A 34 17.02 16.49 18.03
CA ALA A 34 17.34 16.52 16.60
C ALA A 34 17.18 15.14 15.93
N ARG A 35 17.40 14.05 16.69
CA ARG A 35 17.20 12.69 16.19
C ARG A 35 15.73 12.38 15.99
N ASP A 36 14.87 12.80 16.92
CA ASP A 36 13.42 12.62 16.81
C ASP A 36 12.87 13.36 15.59
N TRP A 37 13.31 14.60 15.37
CA TRP A 37 12.94 15.37 14.18
C TRP A 37 13.38 14.71 12.88
N ARG A 38 14.58 14.11 12.85
CA ARG A 38 15.04 13.34 11.67
C ARG A 38 14.16 12.11 11.42
N THR A 39 13.85 11.35 12.48
CA THR A 39 12.98 10.16 12.37
C THR A 39 11.57 10.54 11.93
N PHE A 40 11.00 11.59 12.52
CA PHE A 40 9.68 12.11 12.17
C PHE A 40 9.63 12.65 10.74
N GLY A 41 10.71 13.28 10.28
CA GLY A 41 10.86 13.74 8.90
C GLY A 41 10.85 12.59 7.89
N VAL A 42 11.59 11.50 8.16
CA VAL A 42 11.57 10.30 7.31
C VAL A 42 10.18 9.67 7.26
N PHE A 43 9.51 9.56 8.41
CA PHE A 43 8.12 9.10 8.47
C PHE A 43 7.19 9.99 7.64
N SER A 44 7.29 11.31 7.79
CA SER A 44 6.46 12.27 7.05
C SER A 44 6.71 12.19 5.54
N ALA A 45 7.96 12.06 5.12
CA ALA A 45 8.32 11.86 3.71
C ALA A 45 7.72 10.56 3.14
N PHE A 46 7.72 9.48 3.92
CA PHE A 46 7.05 8.23 3.55
C PHE A 46 5.54 8.41 3.38
N ILE A 47 4.87 9.09 4.31
CA ILE A 47 3.43 9.36 4.22
C ILE A 47 3.09 10.18 2.97
N ILE A 48 3.86 11.23 2.69
CA ILE A 48 3.70 12.04 1.47
C ILE A 48 3.87 11.17 0.24
N ALA A 49 4.96 10.37 0.17
CA ALA A 49 5.22 9.49 -0.96
C ALA A 49 4.08 8.48 -1.18
N LEU A 50 3.53 7.89 -0.11
CA LEU A 50 2.42 6.95 -0.18
C LEU A 50 1.17 7.58 -0.80
N PHE A 51 0.79 8.79 -0.35
CA PHE A 51 -0.39 9.45 -0.90
C PHE A 51 -0.16 10.02 -2.30
N VAL A 52 1.06 10.46 -2.62
CA VAL A 52 1.44 10.83 -3.98
C VAL A 52 1.30 9.64 -4.92
N GLU A 53 1.77 8.45 -4.54
CA GLU A 53 1.63 7.25 -5.37
C GLU A 53 0.16 6.89 -5.61
N MET A 54 -0.70 7.09 -4.60
CA MET A 54 -2.10 6.67 -4.66
C MET A 54 -3.02 7.66 -5.39
N TYR A 55 -2.81 8.96 -5.19
CA TYR A 55 -3.72 10.02 -5.69
C TYR A 55 -3.05 11.02 -6.62
N GLY A 56 -1.74 11.24 -6.47
CA GLY A 56 -0.98 12.24 -7.21
C GLY A 56 -0.54 11.69 -8.56
N PHE A 57 0.57 10.98 -8.56
CA PHE A 57 1.12 10.39 -9.76
C PHE A 57 1.99 9.17 -9.42
N PRO A 58 1.69 7.97 -9.94
CA PRO A 58 2.43 6.78 -9.58
C PRO A 58 3.84 6.80 -10.16
N LEU A 59 4.85 6.76 -9.30
CA LEU A 59 6.26 6.77 -9.68
C LEU A 59 6.61 5.57 -10.57
N THR A 60 5.99 4.42 -10.32
CA THR A 60 6.18 3.23 -11.15
C THR A 60 5.75 3.48 -12.60
N ILE A 61 4.61 4.14 -12.79
CA ILE A 61 4.10 4.51 -14.11
C ILE A 61 4.99 5.59 -14.73
N TYR A 62 5.48 6.56 -13.94
CA TYR A 62 6.41 7.57 -14.42
C TYR A 62 7.65 6.97 -15.08
N LEU A 63 8.33 6.08 -14.35
CA LEU A 63 9.59 5.49 -14.79
C LEU A 63 9.38 4.61 -16.03
N LEU A 64 8.25 3.92 -16.11
CA LEU A 64 7.91 3.03 -17.22
C LEU A 64 7.21 3.74 -18.40
N SER A 65 6.82 5.01 -18.24
CA SER A 65 5.97 5.72 -19.20
C SER A 65 6.53 5.73 -20.62
N GLY A 66 7.82 5.99 -20.80
CA GLY A 66 8.46 5.99 -22.12
C GLY A 66 8.45 4.61 -22.79
N TRP A 67 8.72 3.56 -22.02
CA TRP A 67 8.67 2.19 -22.53
C TRP A 67 7.23 1.74 -22.82
N LEU A 68 6.29 2.05 -21.93
CA LEU A 68 4.87 1.74 -22.08
C LEU A 68 4.27 2.46 -23.29
N GLN A 69 4.55 3.74 -23.51
CA GLN A 69 4.06 4.47 -24.69
C GLN A 69 4.66 3.92 -26.00
N THR A 70 5.91 3.46 -25.98
CA THR A 70 6.54 2.86 -27.17
C THR A 70 5.91 1.52 -27.54
N ARG A 71 5.52 0.70 -26.54
CA ARG A 71 4.94 -0.63 -26.74
C ARG A 71 3.42 -0.63 -26.89
N PHE A 72 2.73 0.29 -26.21
CA PHE A 72 1.28 0.40 -26.13
C PHE A 72 0.86 1.87 -26.37
N PRO A 73 0.95 2.38 -27.61
CA PRO A 73 0.75 3.79 -27.92
C PRO A 73 -0.69 4.30 -27.70
N GLN A 74 -1.68 3.40 -27.60
CA GLN A 74 -3.07 3.74 -27.30
C GLN A 74 -3.40 3.71 -25.79
N LEU A 75 -2.42 3.42 -24.93
CA LEU A 75 -2.64 3.32 -23.49
C LEU A 75 -2.76 4.70 -22.85
N ASP A 76 -3.89 4.96 -22.17
CA ASP A 76 -4.02 6.12 -21.30
C ASP A 76 -3.36 5.85 -19.94
N LEU A 77 -2.12 6.30 -19.77
CA LEU A 77 -1.31 6.11 -18.56
C LEU A 77 -1.89 6.78 -17.31
N LEU A 78 -2.75 7.80 -17.47
CA LEU A 78 -3.36 8.51 -16.35
C LEU A 78 -4.75 7.95 -16.00
N SER A 79 -5.21 6.94 -16.74
CA SER A 79 -6.42 6.21 -16.40
C SER A 79 -6.21 5.29 -15.20
N HIS A 80 -7.29 5.02 -14.45
CA HIS A 80 -7.30 4.02 -13.38
C HIS A 80 -6.81 2.65 -13.86
N ASN A 81 -7.17 2.28 -15.09
CA ASN A 81 -6.86 0.97 -15.66
C ASN A 81 -5.35 0.77 -15.88
N ALA A 82 -4.59 1.84 -16.14
CA ALA A 82 -3.13 1.75 -16.22
C ALA A 82 -2.48 1.38 -14.87
N GLY A 83 -3.18 1.57 -13.75
CA GLY A 83 -2.78 1.07 -12.43
C GLY A 83 -2.76 -0.46 -12.35
N HIS A 84 -3.53 -1.17 -13.19
CA HIS A 84 -3.44 -2.63 -13.35
C HIS A 84 -2.35 -3.01 -14.36
N LEU A 85 -1.10 -2.63 -14.06
CA LEU A 85 0.05 -2.83 -14.94
C LEU A 85 0.18 -4.28 -15.43
N TRP A 86 0.05 -5.27 -14.54
CA TRP A 86 0.15 -6.68 -14.94
C TRP A 86 -0.94 -7.12 -15.91
N SER A 87 -2.19 -6.70 -15.70
CA SER A 87 -3.29 -6.97 -16.63
C SER A 87 -3.02 -6.34 -17.99
N THR A 88 -2.53 -5.09 -17.99
CA THR A 88 -2.15 -4.36 -19.20
C THR A 88 -1.02 -5.06 -19.96
N LEU A 89 0.03 -5.49 -19.25
CA LEU A 89 1.20 -6.16 -19.83
C LEU A 89 0.88 -7.56 -20.37
N LEU A 90 0.00 -8.29 -19.69
CA LEU A 90 -0.45 -9.62 -20.10
C LEU A 90 -1.53 -9.57 -21.20
N GLY A 91 -2.02 -8.38 -21.53
CA GLY A 91 -3.05 -8.17 -22.56
C GLY A 91 -4.39 -8.81 -22.18
N GLU A 92 -4.69 -8.93 -20.88
CA GLU A 92 -5.94 -9.52 -20.41
C GLU A 92 -7.12 -8.65 -20.87
N LYS A 93 -8.12 -9.27 -21.49
CA LYS A 93 -9.35 -8.60 -21.95
C LYS A 93 -10.49 -8.97 -21.00
N GLY A 94 -10.94 -8.05 -20.16
CA GLY A 94 -12.01 -8.27 -19.18
C GLY A 94 -11.95 -7.29 -18.02
N ASP A 95 -12.77 -7.54 -16.98
CA ASP A 95 -12.69 -6.80 -15.71
C ASP A 95 -11.46 -7.30 -14.92
N PRO A 96 -10.48 -6.42 -14.63
CA PRO A 96 -9.29 -6.79 -13.86
C PRO A 96 -9.64 -7.45 -12.52
N HIS A 97 -10.74 -7.06 -11.87
CA HIS A 97 -11.11 -7.56 -10.53
C HIS A 97 -11.38 -9.07 -10.50
N PHE A 98 -11.72 -9.68 -11.64
CA PHE A 98 -11.90 -11.13 -11.77
C PHE A 98 -10.69 -11.84 -12.39
N GLY A 99 -9.60 -11.12 -12.65
CA GLY A 99 -8.35 -11.69 -13.13
C GLY A 99 -7.73 -12.65 -12.12
N ILE A 100 -6.98 -13.64 -12.61
CA ILE A 100 -6.33 -14.67 -11.79
C ILE A 100 -5.44 -14.02 -10.71
N LEU A 101 -4.76 -12.92 -11.06
CA LEU A 101 -3.89 -12.18 -10.14
C LEU A 101 -4.67 -11.54 -8.98
N HIS A 102 -5.87 -11.01 -9.23
CA HIS A 102 -6.71 -10.42 -8.18
C HIS A 102 -7.32 -11.50 -7.28
N ILE A 103 -7.78 -12.61 -7.86
CA ILE A 103 -8.26 -13.75 -7.07
C ILE A 103 -7.15 -14.31 -6.18
N ALA A 104 -5.95 -14.51 -6.73
CA ALA A 104 -4.79 -14.93 -5.95
C ALA A 104 -4.50 -13.93 -4.82
N SER A 105 -4.56 -12.62 -5.10
CA SER A 105 -4.38 -11.57 -4.11
C SER A 105 -5.42 -11.65 -2.99
N TYR A 106 -6.70 -11.89 -3.30
CA TYR A 106 -7.74 -12.09 -2.29
C TYR A 106 -7.48 -13.31 -1.40
N VAL A 107 -7.02 -14.42 -1.99
CA VAL A 107 -6.64 -15.62 -1.23
C VAL A 107 -5.46 -15.32 -0.31
N PHE A 108 -4.42 -14.63 -0.80
CA PHE A 108 -3.27 -14.24 0.01
C PHE A 108 -3.66 -13.29 1.15
N LEU A 109 -4.54 -12.31 0.89
CA LEU A 109 -5.05 -11.40 1.92
C LEU A 109 -5.85 -12.15 2.99
N GLY A 110 -6.76 -13.03 2.58
CA GLY A 110 -7.56 -13.84 3.50
C GLY A 110 -6.68 -14.76 4.36
N TYR A 111 -5.70 -15.42 3.73
CA TYR A 111 -4.74 -16.25 4.43
C TYR A 111 -3.86 -15.45 5.39
N GLY A 112 -3.36 -14.29 4.97
CA GLY A 112 -2.58 -13.38 5.81
C GLY A 112 -3.37 -12.90 7.02
N PHE A 113 -4.63 -12.53 6.84
CA PHE A 113 -5.52 -12.14 7.94
C PHE A 113 -5.77 -13.31 8.92
N TYR A 114 -6.00 -14.51 8.40
CA TYR A 114 -6.12 -15.71 9.21
C TYR A 114 -4.84 -16.00 10.02
N LEU A 115 -3.67 -15.89 9.39
CA LEU A 115 -2.39 -16.06 10.05
C LEU A 115 -2.19 -15.03 11.17
N LEU A 116 -2.45 -13.75 10.90
CA LEU A 116 -2.38 -12.68 11.90
C LEU A 116 -3.34 -12.92 13.07
N SER A 117 -4.59 -13.29 12.77
CA SER A 117 -5.61 -13.55 13.78
C SER A 117 -5.23 -14.72 14.70
N THR A 118 -4.74 -15.82 14.12
CA THR A 118 -4.32 -17.00 14.88
C THR A 118 -3.03 -16.74 15.69
N SER A 119 -2.06 -16.03 15.13
CA SER A 119 -0.85 -15.61 15.82
C SER A 119 -1.15 -14.68 16.99
N TRP A 120 -2.05 -13.70 16.80
CA TRP A 120 -2.43 -12.76 17.85
C TRP A 120 -3.01 -13.48 19.07
N HIS A 121 -3.84 -14.50 18.87
CA HIS A 121 -4.42 -15.25 19.98
C HIS A 121 -3.35 -15.95 20.83
N VAL A 122 -2.34 -16.56 20.20
CA VAL A 122 -1.22 -17.19 20.90
C VAL A 122 -0.38 -16.15 21.64
N LEU A 123 0.02 -15.08 20.96
CA LEU A 123 0.85 -14.02 21.53
C LEU A 123 0.18 -13.38 22.74
N TYR A 124 -1.11 -13.06 22.63
CA TYR A 124 -1.88 -12.44 23.71
C TYR A 124 -1.92 -13.32 24.96
N ASN A 125 -2.17 -14.62 24.82
CA ASN A 125 -2.24 -15.54 25.95
C ASN A 125 -0.88 -15.71 26.64
N GLU A 126 0.18 -15.92 25.86
CA GLU A 126 1.54 -16.13 26.38
C GLU A 126 2.10 -14.85 27.01
N GLN A 127 1.83 -13.68 26.41
CA GLN A 127 2.22 -12.38 26.99
C GLN A 127 1.56 -12.16 28.36
N ARG A 128 0.29 -12.53 28.54
CA ARG A 128 -0.41 -12.44 29.84
C ARG A 128 0.17 -13.37 30.90
N GLN A 129 0.82 -14.46 30.50
CA GLN A 129 1.49 -15.41 31.39
C GLN A 129 2.99 -15.11 31.55
N HIS A 130 3.49 -14.01 30.98
CA HIS A 130 4.92 -13.68 30.95
C HIS A 130 5.80 -14.79 30.34
N SER A 131 5.26 -15.50 29.35
CA SER A 131 5.90 -16.63 28.65
C SER A 131 6.20 -16.28 27.19
N LEU A 132 7.08 -17.06 26.57
CA LEU A 132 7.44 -16.92 25.16
C LEU A 132 6.45 -17.68 24.28
N ALA A 133 5.91 -17.00 23.26
CA ALA A 133 5.08 -17.65 22.25
C ALA A 133 5.90 -18.59 21.37
N ILE A 134 5.72 -19.90 21.59
CA ILE A 134 6.42 -20.97 20.84
C ILE A 134 5.46 -22.01 20.24
N THR A 135 4.16 -21.82 20.40
CA THR A 135 3.11 -22.74 19.92
C THR A 135 2.34 -22.13 18.74
N GLY A 136 1.53 -22.94 18.04
CA GLY A 136 0.77 -22.47 16.88
C GLY A 136 1.67 -21.95 15.75
N PRO A 137 1.35 -20.81 15.10
CA PRO A 137 2.18 -20.21 14.06
C PRO A 137 3.63 -19.91 14.49
N TYR A 138 3.83 -19.55 15.77
CA TYR A 138 5.16 -19.23 16.32
C TYR A 138 6.11 -20.44 16.40
N ALA A 139 5.60 -21.66 16.29
CA ALA A 139 6.44 -22.86 16.22
C ALA A 139 7.25 -22.95 14.91
N ARG A 140 6.83 -22.24 13.85
CA ARG A 140 7.48 -22.28 12.53
C ARG A 140 8.04 -20.94 12.07
N ILE A 141 7.42 -19.83 12.47
CA ILE A 141 7.78 -18.49 12.03
C ILE A 141 7.93 -17.61 13.27
N ARG A 142 9.05 -16.89 13.39
CA ARG A 142 9.29 -16.01 14.56
C ARG A 142 8.42 -14.74 14.53
N HIS A 143 8.09 -14.30 13.32
CA HIS A 143 7.23 -13.15 13.04
C HIS A 143 6.17 -13.57 11.99
N PRO A 144 5.22 -14.44 12.38
CA PRO A 144 4.10 -14.85 11.54
C PRO A 144 3.12 -13.69 11.31
#